data_AF-A0AAD5QW63-F1
#
_entry.id   AF-A0AAD5QW63-F1
#
_cell.length_a   1.000
_cell.length_b   1.000
_cell.length_c   1.000
_cell.angle_alpha   90.00
_cell.angle_beta   90.00
_cell.angle_gamma   90.00
#
_symmetry.space_group_name_H-M   'P 1'
#
loop_
_entity.id
_entity.type
_entity.pdbx_description
1 polymer ?
#
loop_
_entity_poly.entity_id
_entity_poly.type
_entity_poly.pdbx_seq_one_letter_code
_entity_poly.pdbx_strand_id
1 'polypeptide(L)'
;MALETTIVVMFHPIFMTQVDRAYHIQCHYLEISRNVTKKLEVMWTCNSGETNHYCMTVHSCLASDGQGIGQRLIDENGCSLDRYLLDNLEYGTDLTAGQEAHVFKFADKPTMSFSCVIRLELKEEPSRQCKVQFSH
;
A
#
# COMPACT_ATOMS: atom_id res chain seq x y z
N MET A 1 13.35 12.32 8.86
CA MET A 1 14.32 13.44 8.89
C MET A 1 15.29 13.31 10.08
N ALA A 2 16.60 13.53 9.90
CA ALA A 2 17.56 13.54 11.01
C ALA A 2 18.09 14.97 11.22
N LEU A 3 18.15 15.42 12.47
CA LEU A 3 18.79 16.67 12.85
C LEU A 3 20.06 16.33 13.63
N GLU A 4 21.19 16.88 13.20
CA GLU A 4 22.48 16.67 13.84
C GLU A 4 23.02 18.00 14.33
N THR A 5 23.46 18.03 15.59
CA THR A 5 24.10 19.20 16.18
C THR A 5 25.22 18.75 17.11
N THR A 6 26.26 19.56 17.22
CA THR A 6 27.37 19.27 18.14
C THR A 6 27.47 20.40 19.14
N ILE A 7 27.31 20.07 20.42
CA ILE A 7 27.44 21.02 21.52
C ILE A 7 28.83 20.84 22.13
N VAL A 8 29.61 21.91 22.15
CA VAL A 8 30.94 21.93 22.77
C VAL A 8 30.84 22.63 24.12
N VAL A 9 31.15 21.91 25.20
CA VAL A 9 31.20 22.46 26.55
C VAL A 9 32.65 22.81 26.86
N MET A 10 32.94 24.11 26.91
CA MET A 10 34.26 24.66 27.25
C MET A 10 34.22 25.37 28.60
N PHE A 11 35.23 25.15 29.44
CA PHE A 11 35.36 25.84 30.73
C PHE A 11 36.19 27.13 30.65
N HIS A 12 36.83 27.40 29.49
CA HIS A 12 37.47 28.67 29.18
C HIS A 12 36.97 29.22 27.84
N PRO A 13 36.48 30.47 27.78
CA PRO A 13 35.74 30.98 26.61
C PRO A 13 36.60 31.26 25.36
N ILE A 14 37.93 31.19 25.47
CA ILE A 14 38.86 31.53 24.38
C ILE A 14 39.71 30.33 23.92
N PHE A 15 39.94 29.32 24.77
CA PHE A 15 40.90 28.26 24.49
C PHE A 15 40.29 26.90 24.82
N MET A 16 40.34 25.98 23.85
CA MET A 16 39.97 24.57 24.03
C MET A 16 41.03 23.88 24.90
N THR A 17 40.60 23.26 25.99
CA THR A 17 41.44 22.54 26.95
C THR A 17 41.18 21.04 26.88
N GLN A 18 42.09 20.23 27.45
CA GLN A 18 41.98 18.77 27.44
C GLN A 18 40.75 18.23 28.21
N VAL A 19 40.14 19.06 29.06
CA VAL A 19 38.94 18.70 29.82
C VAL A 19 37.64 19.05 29.11
N ASP A 20 37.71 19.79 28.00
CA ASP A 20 36.53 20.18 27.21
C ASP A 20 35.97 18.97 26.46
N ARG A 21 34.65 18.94 26.31
CA ARG A 21 33.95 17.80 25.70
C ARG A 21 32.99 18.29 24.64
N ALA A 22 33.06 17.66 23.47
CA ALA A 22 32.11 17.85 22.39
C ALA A 22 31.13 16.67 22.39
N TYR A 23 29.85 16.99 22.47
CA TYR A 23 28.78 16.01 22.41
C TYR A 23 28.08 16.13 21.07
N HIS A 24 28.21 15.08 20.27
CA HIS A 24 27.49 14.96 19.01
C HIS A 24 26.08 14.43 19.30
N ILE A 25 25.09 15.28 19.13
CA ILE A 25 23.69 14.95 19.37
C ILE A 25 23.03 14.71 18.02
N GLN A 26 22.60 13.46 17.84
CA GLN A 26 21.87 13.02 16.67
C GLN A 26 20.42 12.74 17.08
N CYS A 27 19.51 13.56 16.57
CA CYS A 27 18.08 13.39 16.78
C CYS A 27 17.47 12.85 15.49
N HIS A 28 17.10 11.58 15.51
CA HIS A 28 16.30 11.01 14.43
C HIS A 28 14.83 11.30 14.69
N TYR A 29 14.26 12.22 13.91
CA TYR A 29 12.81 12.38 13.86
C TYR A 29 12.27 11.28 12.95
N LEU A 30 11.59 10.32 13.57
CA LEU A 30 10.70 9.42 12.85
C LEU A 30 9.70 10.30 12.09
N GLU A 31 9.65 10.13 10.77
CA GLU A 31 8.49 10.55 10.00
C GLU A 31 7.33 9.70 10.47
N ILE A 32 6.61 10.30 11.42
CA ILE A 32 5.36 9.92 12.07
C ILE A 32 4.77 8.61 11.51
N SER A 33 5.03 7.48 12.18
CA SER A 33 4.01 6.42 12.20
C SER A 33 2.87 6.93 13.08
N ARG A 34 2.12 7.90 12.55
CA ARG A 34 0.72 8.03 12.92
C ARG A 34 0.20 6.62 12.66
N ASN A 35 -0.49 6.02 13.63
CA ASN A 35 -1.48 5.03 13.26
C ASN A 35 -2.45 5.76 12.36
N VAL A 36 -2.12 5.74 11.09
CA VAL A 36 -2.97 6.15 10.01
C VAL A 36 -3.93 4.98 9.92
N THR A 37 -4.96 4.98 10.76
CA THR A 37 -6.26 4.44 10.37
C THR A 37 -6.85 5.27 9.24
N LYS A 38 -6.03 5.81 8.33
CA LYS A 38 -6.52 6.15 7.00
C LYS A 38 -6.53 4.85 6.25
N LYS A 39 -7.73 4.34 6.17
CA LYS A 39 -8.18 3.55 5.07
C LYS A 39 -7.72 4.17 3.73
N LEU A 40 -7.13 3.34 2.89
CA LEU A 40 -6.69 3.64 1.54
C LEU A 40 -7.73 3.08 0.58
N GLU A 41 -8.30 3.92 -0.26
CA GLU A 41 -9.18 3.43 -1.32
C GLU A 41 -8.34 2.91 -2.48
N VAL A 42 -8.44 1.61 -2.76
CA VAL A 42 -7.79 0.97 -3.90
C VAL A 42 -8.85 0.74 -4.96
N MET A 43 -8.63 1.28 -6.16
CA MET A 43 -9.55 1.15 -7.28
C MET A 43 -8.79 0.72 -8.54
N TRP A 44 -9.31 -0.30 -9.20
CA TRP A 44 -8.91 -0.72 -10.53
C TRP A 44 -9.91 -0.18 -11.54
N THR A 45 -9.39 0.33 -12.66
CA THR A 45 -10.19 0.83 -13.76
C THR A 45 -9.58 0.36 -15.06
N CYS A 46 -10.38 -0.28 -15.90
CA CYS A 46 -10.00 -0.61 -17.27
C CYS A 46 -10.63 0.41 -18.22
N ASN A 47 -9.79 1.05 -19.04
CA ASN A 47 -10.28 1.96 -20.08
C ASN A 47 -10.31 1.21 -21.42
N SER A 48 -11.50 0.81 -21.87
CA SER A 48 -11.72 0.27 -23.21
C SER A 48 -12.38 1.33 -24.10
N GLY A 49 -11.90 1.48 -25.33
CA GLY A 49 -12.49 2.40 -26.31
C GLY A 49 -13.93 2.08 -26.70
N GLU A 50 -14.39 0.85 -26.43
CA GLU A 50 -15.78 0.45 -26.48
C GLU A 50 -16.28 0.18 -25.07
N THR A 51 -17.15 1.06 -24.57
CA THR A 51 -17.85 0.86 -23.30
C THR A 51 -18.96 -0.16 -23.52
N ASN A 52 -19.15 -1.11 -22.58
CA ASN A 52 -20.32 -2.01 -22.49
C ASN A 52 -20.23 -3.40 -23.18
N HIS A 53 -19.06 -3.83 -23.66
CA HIS A 53 -18.84 -5.18 -24.20
C HIS A 53 -18.01 -6.09 -23.30
N TYR A 54 -17.37 -5.53 -22.27
CA TYR A 54 -16.46 -6.28 -21.40
C TYR A 54 -16.84 -6.12 -19.95
N CYS A 55 -16.67 -7.21 -19.21
CA CYS A 55 -16.77 -7.30 -17.77
C CYS A 55 -15.37 -7.50 -17.19
N MET A 56 -14.97 -6.64 -16.27
CA MET A 56 -13.72 -6.72 -15.54
C MET A 56 -13.94 -7.38 -14.18
N THR A 57 -13.20 -8.43 -13.89
CA THR A 57 -13.10 -9.03 -12.55
C THR A 57 -11.66 -9.06 -12.09
N VAL A 58 -11.45 -9.00 -10.78
CA VAL A 58 -10.11 -9.12 -10.19
C VAL A 58 -9.93 -10.59 -9.86
N HIS A 59 -8.93 -11.22 -10.48
CA HIS A 59 -8.66 -12.62 -10.29
C HIS A 59 -7.96 -12.85 -8.96
N SER A 60 -6.77 -12.26 -8.80
CA SER A 60 -5.90 -12.41 -7.63
C SER A 60 -5.05 -11.17 -7.41
N CYS A 61 -4.62 -10.94 -6.16
CA CYS A 61 -3.77 -9.83 -5.78
C CYS A 61 -2.68 -10.27 -4.79
N LEU A 62 -1.46 -9.84 -5.03
CA LEU A 62 -0.28 -10.09 -4.22
C LEU A 62 0.32 -8.75 -3.76
N ALA A 63 0.47 -8.58 -2.46
CA ALA A 63 1.28 -7.51 -1.89
C ALA A 63 2.69 -8.05 -1.64
N SER A 64 3.71 -7.48 -2.29
CA SER A 64 5.09 -7.93 -2.19
C SER A 64 6.02 -6.81 -1.74
N ASP A 65 7.18 -7.19 -1.22
CA ASP A 65 8.27 -6.27 -0.86
C ASP A 65 9.21 -5.94 -2.02
N GLY A 66 8.88 -6.39 -3.24
CA GLY A 66 9.74 -6.25 -4.43
C GLY A 66 10.95 -7.18 -4.48
N GLN A 67 11.21 -8.00 -3.44
CA GLN A 67 12.36 -8.91 -3.35
C GLN A 67 11.96 -10.40 -3.36
N GLY A 68 10.73 -10.69 -3.79
CA GLY A 68 10.21 -12.05 -3.96
C GLY A 68 9.45 -12.61 -2.75
N ILE A 69 9.33 -11.83 -1.67
CA ILE A 69 8.44 -12.17 -0.55
C ILE A 69 7.15 -11.37 -0.74
N GLY A 70 6.03 -12.08 -0.76
CA GLY A 70 4.72 -11.45 -0.87
C GLY A 70 3.61 -12.27 -0.24
N GLN A 71 2.59 -11.56 0.21
CA GLN A 71 1.37 -12.11 0.77
C GLN A 71 0.23 -11.96 -0.22
N ARG A 72 -0.46 -13.06 -0.50
CA ARG A 72 -1.66 -13.03 -1.33
C ARG A 72 -2.80 -12.44 -0.49
N LEU A 73 -3.44 -11.41 -1.03
CA LEU A 73 -4.58 -10.74 -0.40
C LEU A 73 -5.90 -11.17 -1.00
N ILE A 74 -5.92 -11.43 -2.31
CA ILE A 74 -7.07 -11.94 -3.04
C ILE A 74 -6.67 -13.28 -3.67
N ASP A 75 -7.50 -14.31 -3.48
CA ASP A 75 -7.30 -15.66 -4.00
C ASP A 75 -7.48 -15.73 -5.52
N GLU A 76 -7.72 -16.89 -6.13
CA GLU A 76 -7.93 -17.00 -7.61
C GLU A 76 -9.40 -16.87 -8.00
N ASN A 77 -10.29 -16.81 -7.02
CA ASN A 77 -11.73 -16.65 -7.21
C ASN A 77 -12.17 -15.20 -7.05
N GLY A 78 -11.23 -14.27 -6.80
CA GLY A 78 -11.53 -12.87 -6.52
C GLY A 78 -11.97 -12.59 -5.08
N CYS A 79 -11.82 -13.55 -4.16
CA CYS A 79 -12.19 -13.41 -2.76
C CYS A 79 -11.02 -12.93 -1.91
N SER A 80 -11.30 -12.05 -0.94
CA SER A 80 -10.28 -11.65 0.03
C SER A 80 -9.91 -12.80 0.97
N LEU A 81 -8.60 -13.02 1.15
CA LEU A 81 -8.02 -13.94 2.11
C LEU A 81 -7.91 -13.33 3.51
N ASP A 82 -7.83 -12.01 3.62
CA ASP A 82 -7.70 -11.27 4.88
C ASP A 82 -8.55 -10.00 4.83
N ARG A 83 -9.76 -10.08 5.39
CA ARG A 83 -10.74 -8.98 5.43
C ARG A 83 -10.32 -7.81 6.31
N TYR A 84 -9.32 -7.99 7.18
CA TYR A 84 -8.79 -6.89 7.97
C TYR A 84 -7.87 -6.01 7.14
N LEU A 85 -7.08 -6.61 6.24
CA LEU A 85 -6.16 -5.87 5.36
C LEU A 85 -6.89 -5.32 4.13
N LEU A 86 -7.76 -6.12 3.51
CA LEU A 86 -8.52 -5.74 2.33
C LEU A 86 -9.82 -6.54 2.33
N ASP A 87 -10.99 -5.90 2.39
CA ASP A 87 -12.26 -6.65 2.30
C ASP A 87 -12.54 -7.12 0.86
N ASN A 88 -13.60 -7.89 0.65
CA ASN A 88 -14.06 -8.30 -0.68
C ASN A 88 -14.31 -7.08 -1.57
N LEU A 89 -13.90 -7.14 -2.83
CA LEU A 89 -13.99 -5.99 -3.72
C LEU A 89 -15.42 -5.63 -4.10
N GLU A 90 -15.70 -4.33 -4.16
CA GLU A 90 -16.96 -3.77 -4.66
C GLU A 90 -16.82 -3.42 -6.15
N TYR A 91 -17.72 -3.98 -6.96
CA TYR A 91 -17.76 -3.75 -8.40
C TYR A 91 -18.79 -2.67 -8.71
N GLY A 92 -18.33 -1.45 -8.95
CA GLY A 92 -19.19 -0.29 -9.18
C GLY A 92 -19.75 -0.23 -10.61
N THR A 93 -18.89 -0.40 -11.61
CA THR A 93 -19.25 -0.44 -13.03
C THR A 93 -18.65 -1.68 -13.70
N ASP A 94 -19.04 -1.97 -14.95
CA ASP A 94 -18.53 -3.14 -15.68
C ASP A 94 -16.99 -3.20 -15.76
N LEU A 95 -16.30 -2.05 -15.65
CA LEU A 95 -14.85 -1.93 -15.78
C LEU A 95 -14.18 -1.30 -14.55
N THR A 96 -14.90 -1.18 -13.43
CA THR A 96 -14.36 -0.65 -12.18
C THR A 96 -14.61 -1.57 -11.00
N ALA A 97 -13.56 -1.79 -10.22
CA ALA A 97 -13.62 -2.53 -8.97
C ALA A 97 -12.79 -1.78 -7.94
N GLY A 98 -13.24 -1.72 -6.69
CA GLY A 98 -12.47 -1.07 -5.64
C GLY A 98 -12.88 -1.50 -4.26
N GLN A 99 -12.02 -1.22 -3.29
CA GLN A 99 -12.32 -1.42 -1.88
C GLN A 99 -11.44 -0.52 -1.02
N GLU A 100 -11.97 -0.20 0.14
CA GLU A 100 -11.29 0.48 1.22
C GLU A 100 -10.35 -0.50 1.96
N ALA A 101 -9.05 -0.34 1.74
CA ALA A 101 -7.98 -1.17 2.30
C ALA A 101 -7.34 -0.55 3.54
N HIS A 102 -6.93 -1.38 4.49
CA HIS A 102 -6.12 -0.91 5.62
C HIS A 102 -4.64 -0.79 5.21
N VAL A 103 -3.99 0.30 5.60
CA VAL A 103 -2.56 0.49 5.32
C VAL A 103 -1.75 -0.46 6.21
N PHE A 104 -1.00 -1.36 5.57
CA PHE A 104 -0.05 -2.25 6.24
C PHE A 104 1.34 -2.11 5.61
N LYS A 105 2.38 -2.58 6.32
CA LYS A 105 3.76 -2.60 5.83
C LYS A 105 4.47 -3.89 6.19
N PHE A 106 5.43 -4.29 5.38
CA PHE A 106 6.40 -5.32 5.75
C PHE A 106 7.46 -4.74 6.69
N ALA A 107 7.88 -5.50 7.70
CA ALA A 107 8.94 -5.09 8.60
C ALA A 107 10.24 -4.86 7.80
N ASP A 108 10.98 -3.79 8.15
CA ASP A 108 12.29 -3.45 7.58
C ASP A 108 12.34 -3.20 6.06
N LYS A 109 11.17 -3.05 5.39
CA LYS A 109 11.09 -2.73 3.97
C LYS A 109 10.52 -1.32 3.75
N PRO A 110 11.21 -0.46 2.98
CA PRO A 110 10.77 0.91 2.75
C PRO A 110 9.60 1.01 1.74
N THR A 111 9.37 -0.03 0.94
CA THR A 111 8.39 -0.02 -0.15
C THR A 111 7.58 -1.32 -0.18
N MET A 112 6.30 -1.21 -0.50
CA MET A 112 5.43 -2.34 -0.84
C MET A 112 4.87 -2.16 -2.26
N SER A 113 4.71 -3.27 -2.98
CA SER A 113 4.16 -3.31 -4.33
C SER A 113 2.91 -4.19 -4.37
N PHE A 114 1.80 -3.64 -4.87
CA PHE A 114 0.59 -4.40 -5.15
C PHE A 114 0.60 -4.87 -6.60
N SER A 115 0.51 -6.18 -6.81
CA SER A 115 0.43 -6.81 -8.12
C SER A 115 -0.87 -7.59 -8.22
N CYS A 116 -1.78 -7.15 -9.09
CA CYS A 116 -3.07 -7.79 -9.28
C CYS A 116 -3.24 -8.29 -10.71
N VAL A 117 -3.90 -9.44 -10.84
CA VAL A 117 -4.28 -10.03 -12.12
C VAL A 117 -5.75 -9.70 -12.38
N ILE A 118 -6.01 -9.12 -13.54
CA ILE A 118 -7.36 -8.74 -13.98
C ILE A 118 -7.83 -9.76 -15.03
N ARG A 119 -9.07 -10.22 -14.90
CA ARG A 119 -9.75 -11.05 -15.89
C ARG A 119 -10.78 -10.21 -16.64
N LEU A 120 -10.80 -10.32 -17.96
CA LEU A 120 -11.77 -9.68 -18.83
C LEU A 120 -12.65 -10.74 -19.49
N GLU A 121 -13.96 -10.56 -19.41
CA GLU A 121 -14.97 -11.45 -19.98
C GLU A 121 -15.89 -10.67 -20.91
N LEU A 122 -16.38 -11.30 -21.98
CA LEU A 122 -17.33 -10.65 -22.90
C LEU A 122 -18.72 -10.59 -22.26
N LYS A 123 -19.33 -9.42 -22.35
CA LYS A 123 -20.69 -9.17 -21.87
C LYS A 123 -21.69 -9.63 -22.93
N GLU A 124 -22.49 -10.66 -22.62
CA GLU A 124 -23.48 -11.22 -23.57
C GLU A 124 -24.61 -10.21 -23.90
N GLU A 125 -25.02 -9.39 -22.93
CA GLU A 125 -26.06 -8.38 -23.10
C GLU A 125 -25.65 -7.04 -22.47
N PRO A 126 -25.77 -5.90 -23.17
CA PRO A 126 -25.35 -4.59 -22.68
C PRO A 126 -26.11 -4.12 -21.41
N SER A 127 -27.28 -4.67 -21.14
CA SER A 127 -28.12 -4.33 -19.97
C SER A 127 -27.90 -5.26 -18.77
N ARG A 128 -27.19 -6.37 -18.93
CA ARG A 128 -27.04 -7.39 -17.88
C ARG A 128 -25.82 -7.08 -17.04
N GLN A 129 -25.99 -6.90 -15.72
CA GLN A 129 -24.85 -6.70 -14.83
C GLN A 129 -23.88 -7.88 -14.90
N CYS A 130 -22.59 -7.57 -14.88
CA CYS A 130 -21.52 -8.57 -14.82
C CYS A 130 -21.74 -9.47 -13.61
N LYS A 131 -21.87 -10.78 -13.84
CA LYS A 131 -22.01 -11.75 -12.75
C LYS A 131 -20.64 -12.01 -12.14
N VAL A 132 -20.37 -11.40 -11.00
CA VAL A 132 -19.17 -11.71 -10.22
C VAL A 132 -19.44 -13.00 -9.45
N GLN A 133 -19.08 -14.12 -10.04
CA GLN A 133 -19.37 -15.44 -9.46
C GLN A 133 -18.21 -15.85 -8.55
N PHE A 134 -18.28 -15.44 -7.29
CA PHE A 134 -17.40 -15.93 -6.23
C PHE A 134 -17.75 -17.41 -5.98
N SER A 135 -16.98 -18.35 -6.55
CA SER A 135 -17.18 -19.77 -6.28
C SER A 135 -16.69 -20.08 -4.87
N HIS A 136 -17.62 -20.44 -4.00
CA HIS A 136 -17.39 -20.84 -2.61
C HIS A 136 -17.18 -22.34 -2.48
#